data_AF-A0A1B1UBF4-F1
#
_entry.id   AF-A0A1B1UBF4-F1
#
_cell.length_a   1.000
_cell.length_b   1.000
_cell.length_c   1.000
_cell.angle_alpha   90.00
_cell.angle_beta   90.00
_cell.angle_gamma   90.00
#
_symmetry.space_group_name_H-M   'P 1'
#
loop_
_entity.id
_entity.type
_entity.pdbx_description
1 polymer ?
#
loop_
_entity_poly.entity_id
_entity_poly.type
_entity_poly.pdbx_seq_one_letter_code
_entity_poly.pdbx_strand_id
1 'polypeptide(L)'
;MGKPEEPYILMVVVTYTESGSGLHGDLHVRPIAGQSIPQHLRVRFPKALRRAYPRGTRFLVYAKLTDREGGNDFVHTNHAWDVEVLGMPPAGDDMKYTK
;
A
#
# COMPACT_ATOMS: atom_id res chain seq x y z
N MET A 1 17.23 -2.30 -1.03
CA MET A 1 16.27 -1.35 -0.43
C MET A 1 17.13 -0.27 0.19
N GLY A 2 17.10 0.95 -0.32
CA GLY A 2 18.12 1.96 0.02
C GLY A 2 17.87 2.72 1.33
N LYS A 3 16.75 2.48 2.02
CA LYS A 3 16.49 2.98 3.38
C LYS A 3 16.40 1.84 4.41
N PRO A 4 17.54 1.37 4.97
CA PRO A 4 17.54 0.29 5.95
C PRO A 4 16.95 0.74 7.31
N GLU A 5 17.25 1.97 7.74
CA GLU A 5 16.88 2.53 9.05
C GLU A 5 15.39 2.89 9.22
N GLU A 6 14.65 3.02 8.11
CA GLU A 6 13.22 3.35 8.17
C GLU A 6 12.43 2.24 8.88
N PRO A 7 11.63 2.58 9.91
CA PRO A 7 10.90 1.59 10.68
C PRO A 7 9.78 0.97 9.84
N TYR A 8 9.47 -0.28 10.15
CA TYR A 8 8.20 -0.87 9.72
C TYR A 8 7.09 -0.34 10.62
N ILE A 9 5.98 0.04 9.99
CA ILE A 9 4.78 0.54 10.65
C ILE A 9 3.57 -0.26 10.18
N LEU A 10 2.56 -0.35 11.03
CA LEU A 10 1.24 -0.78 10.61
C LEU A 10 0.53 0.37 9.89
N MET A 11 -0.01 0.09 8.72
CA MET A 11 -0.74 1.09 7.92
C MET A 11 -1.82 0.43 7.07
N VAL A 12 -2.85 1.20 6.72
CA VAL A 12 -3.92 0.76 5.85
C VAL A 12 -3.61 1.13 4.40
N VAL A 13 -3.76 0.15 3.51
CA VAL A 13 -3.60 0.34 2.06
C VAL A 13 -4.86 -0.02 1.32
N VAL A 14 -5.04 0.54 0.13
CA VAL A 14 -6.19 0.31 -0.73
C VAL A 14 -5.77 -0.03 -2.15
N THR A 15 -6.50 -0.95 -2.79
CA THR A 15 -6.32 -1.24 -4.22
C THR A 15 -6.93 -0.16 -5.10
N TYR A 16 -6.21 0.26 -6.14
CA TYR A 16 -6.66 1.24 -7.12
C TYR A 16 -6.20 0.85 -8.53
N THR A 17 -6.87 1.42 -9.53
CA THR A 17 -6.56 1.21 -10.95
C THR A 17 -5.79 2.39 -11.50
N GLU A 18 -4.66 2.12 -12.16
CA GLU A 18 -3.83 3.10 -12.87
C GLU A 18 -3.17 2.38 -14.05
N SER A 19 -3.28 2.94 -15.25
CA SER A 19 -2.66 2.40 -16.45
C SER A 19 -1.78 3.46 -17.11
N GLY A 20 -0.67 3.05 -17.72
CA GLY A 20 0.28 3.96 -18.35
C GLY A 20 1.54 3.26 -18.86
N SER A 21 2.29 3.93 -19.73
CA SER A 21 3.57 3.45 -20.24
C SER A 21 4.56 3.22 -19.08
N GLY A 22 5.13 2.02 -18.99
CA GLY A 22 6.08 1.65 -17.93
C GLY A 22 5.45 1.05 -16.67
N LEU A 23 4.12 0.86 -16.62
CA LEU A 23 3.45 0.16 -15.53
C LEU A 23 3.27 -1.33 -15.84
N HIS A 24 3.51 -2.17 -14.82
CA HIS A 24 3.28 -3.61 -14.91
C HIS A 24 1.89 -3.97 -14.40
N GLY A 25 0.89 -3.85 -15.28
CA GLY A 25 -0.53 -4.07 -14.98
C GLY A 25 -1.27 -2.79 -14.61
N ASP A 26 -2.56 -2.93 -14.34
CA ASP A 26 -3.50 -1.86 -14.05
C ASP A 26 -3.86 -1.78 -12.56
N LEU A 27 -3.78 -2.89 -11.83
CA LEU A 27 -4.14 -2.97 -10.42
C LEU A 27 -2.93 -2.76 -9.50
N HIS A 28 -2.97 -1.66 -8.75
CA HIS A 28 -1.94 -1.18 -7.83
C HIS A 28 -2.48 -1.02 -6.42
N VAL A 29 -1.57 -0.75 -5.47
CA VAL A 29 -1.87 -0.57 -4.05
C VAL A 29 -1.19 0.71 -3.57
N ARG A 30 -1.90 1.52 -2.78
CA ARG A 30 -1.42 2.78 -2.18
C ARG A 30 -1.87 2.93 -0.73
N PRO A 31 -1.19 3.73 0.11
CA PRO A 31 -1.72 4.13 1.42
C PRO A 31 -3.07 4.83 1.27
N ILE A 32 -3.96 4.70 2.26
CA ILE A 32 -5.14 5.58 2.32
C ILE A 32 -4.72 7.02 2.70
N ALA A 33 -5.54 8.00 2.31
CA ALA A 33 -5.32 9.40 2.67
C ALA A 33 -5.33 9.60 4.20
N GLY A 34 -4.62 10.63 4.69
CA GLY A 34 -4.64 11.00 6.12
C GLY A 34 -3.71 10.19 7.03
N GLN A 35 -2.93 9.25 6.51
CA GLN A 35 -1.87 8.56 7.25
C GLN A 35 -0.53 9.27 7.14
N SER A 36 0.43 8.86 7.97
CA SER A 36 1.82 9.37 7.96
C SER A 36 2.55 9.15 6.64
N ILE A 37 2.14 8.14 5.87
CA ILE A 37 2.73 7.82 4.56
C ILE A 37 1.87 8.44 3.43
N PRO A 38 2.46 9.24 2.53
CA PRO A 38 1.71 9.90 1.46
C PRO A 38 0.97 8.93 0.52
N GLN A 39 -0.29 9.25 0.20
CA GLN A 39 -1.16 8.43 -0.67
C GLN A 39 -0.65 8.28 -2.11
N HIS A 40 0.20 9.19 -2.60
CA HIS A 40 0.75 9.10 -3.96
C HIS A 40 1.85 8.02 -4.08
N LEU A 41 2.36 7.51 -2.96
CA LEU A 41 3.37 6.45 -2.97
C LEU A 41 2.77 5.10 -3.35
N ARG A 42 3.51 4.36 -4.17
CA ARG A 42 3.14 2.99 -4.54
C ARG A 42 3.61 2.02 -3.48
N VAL A 43 2.78 1.02 -3.19
CA VAL A 43 3.11 -0.08 -2.29
C VAL A 43 3.50 -1.30 -3.11
N ARG A 44 4.72 -1.80 -2.91
CA ARG A 44 5.12 -3.13 -3.38
C ARG A 44 4.38 -4.16 -2.52
N PHE A 45 3.29 -4.67 -3.07
CA PHE A 45 2.34 -5.56 -2.41
C PHE A 45 2.21 -6.91 -3.13
N PRO A 46 1.97 -8.04 -2.43
CA PRO A 46 1.79 -9.35 -3.06
C PRO A 46 0.75 -9.34 -4.20
N LYS A 47 1.16 -9.76 -5.39
CA LYS A 47 0.31 -9.73 -6.60
C LYS A 47 -0.91 -10.64 -6.48
N ALA A 48 -0.74 -11.82 -5.88
CA ALA A 48 -1.83 -12.77 -5.65
C ALA A 48 -2.91 -12.15 -4.76
N LEU A 49 -2.50 -11.53 -3.66
CA LEU A 49 -3.42 -10.97 -2.67
C LEU A 49 -4.24 -9.81 -3.24
N ARG A 50 -3.61 -8.84 -3.93
CA ARG A 50 -4.39 -7.71 -4.50
C ARG A 50 -5.37 -8.13 -5.59
N ARG A 51 -5.17 -9.28 -6.24
CA ARG A 51 -6.05 -9.82 -7.28
C ARG A 51 -7.14 -10.74 -6.74
N ALA A 52 -7.00 -11.20 -5.50
CA ALA A 52 -7.97 -12.09 -4.85
C ALA A 52 -9.22 -11.34 -4.33
N TYR A 53 -9.17 -10.01 -4.24
CA TYR A 53 -10.24 -9.17 -3.70
C TYR A 53 -10.68 -8.10 -4.71
N PRO A 54 -11.92 -7.57 -4.60
CA PRO A 54 -12.39 -6.47 -5.43
C PRO A 54 -11.50 -5.22 -5.35
N ARG A 55 -11.58 -4.39 -6.39
CA ARG A 55 -10.97 -3.05 -6.37
C ARG A 55 -11.57 -2.21 -5.24
N GLY A 56 -10.73 -1.47 -4.53
CA GLY A 56 -11.14 -0.66 -3.38
C GLY A 56 -11.08 -1.39 -2.05
N THR A 57 -10.72 -2.68 -2.04
CA THR A 57 -10.47 -3.41 -0.78
C THR A 57 -9.31 -2.78 -0.02
N ARG A 58 -9.51 -2.60 1.29
CA ARG A 58 -8.53 -2.15 2.25
C ARG A 58 -7.84 -3.32 2.94
N PHE A 59 -6.56 -3.14 3.21
CA PHE A 59 -5.72 -4.11 3.90
C PHE A 59 -4.92 -3.41 4.98
N LEU A 60 -4.82 -4.01 6.17
CA LEU A 60 -3.84 -3.61 7.17
C LEU A 60 -2.54 -4.38 6.89
N VAL A 61 -1.45 -3.65 6.70
CA VAL A 61 -0.14 -4.21 6.35
C VAL A 61 0.94 -3.71 7.28
N TYR A 62 1.96 -4.52 7.48
CA TYR A 62 3.21 -4.10 8.10
C TYR A 62 4.21 -3.75 7.00
N ALA A 63 4.57 -2.47 6.88
CA ALA A 63 5.34 -1.96 5.75
C ALA A 63 6.25 -0.80 6.16
N LYS A 64 7.26 -0.52 5.34
CA LYS A 64 8.17 0.62 5.55
C LYS A 64 8.35 1.49 4.32
N LEU A 65 8.69 2.76 4.55
CA LEU A 65 9.18 3.64 3.50
C LEU A 65 10.56 3.15 3.02
N THR A 66 10.77 3.15 1.72
CA THR A 66 12.05 2.81 1.13
C THR A 66 12.22 3.50 -0.21
N ASP A 67 13.40 3.40 -0.79
CA ASP A 67 13.70 3.88 -2.12
C ASP A 67 14.43 2.81 -2.94
N ARG A 68 14.64 3.13 -4.21
CA ARG A 68 15.56 2.39 -5.08
C ARG A 68 16.90 3.13 -5.12
N GLU A 69 17.67 3.09 -4.03
CA GLU A 69 19.05 3.60 -3.95
C GLU A 69 19.18 5.00 -4.56
N GLY A 70 18.43 5.97 -4.02
CA GLY A 70 18.39 7.36 -4.51
C GLY A 70 17.35 7.64 -5.60
N GLY A 71 16.55 6.64 -5.99
CA GLY A 71 15.37 6.80 -6.85
C GLY A 71 14.11 7.24 -6.10
N ASN A 72 12.96 7.12 -6.76
CA ASN A 72 11.66 7.48 -6.17
C ASN A 72 11.32 6.61 -4.95
N ASP A 73 10.71 7.27 -3.96
CA ASP A 73 10.18 6.62 -2.78
C ASP A 73 9.03 5.66 -3.10
N PHE A 74 9.00 4.55 -2.39
CA PHE A 74 7.90 3.60 -2.42
C PHE A 74 7.77 2.91 -1.07
N VAL A 75 6.64 2.25 -0.86
CA VAL A 75 6.40 1.49 0.37
C VAL A 75 6.61 0.01 0.11
N HIS A 76 7.31 -0.66 1.01
CA HIS A 76 7.58 -2.08 0.91
C HIS A 76 6.95 -2.87 2.06
N THR A 77 6.13 -3.86 1.72
CA THR A 77 5.72 -4.93 2.64
C THR A 77 6.43 -6.22 2.24
N ASN A 78 6.85 -7.00 3.23
CA ASN A 78 7.36 -8.34 2.98
C ASN A 78 6.22 -9.24 2.47
N HIS A 79 6.50 -10.11 1.50
CA HIS A 79 5.51 -11.03 0.94
C HIS A 79 5.19 -12.21 1.87
N ALA A 80 6.05 -12.49 2.85
CA ALA A 80 5.86 -13.58 3.82
C ALA A 80 5.07 -13.17 5.07
N TRP A 81 4.70 -11.89 5.21
CA TRP A 81 3.94 -11.40 6.35
C TRP A 81 2.46 -11.50 6.11
N ASP A 82 1.72 -11.79 7.18
CA ASP A 82 0.28 -11.81 7.16
C ASP A 82 -0.28 -10.41 6.89
N VAL A 83 -1.39 -10.40 6.15
CA VAL A 83 -2.12 -9.20 5.79
C VAL A 83 -3.56 -9.38 6.22
N GLU A 84 -4.05 -8.44 7.03
CA GLU A 84 -5.44 -8.45 7.44
C GLU A 84 -6.30 -7.72 6.39
N VAL A 85 -7.39 -8.37 5.99
CA VAL A 85 -8.33 -7.84 4.99
C VAL A 85 -9.43 -7.09 5.72
N LEU A 86 -9.47 -5.77 5.55
CA LEU A 86 -10.46 -4.90 6.19
C LEU A 86 -11.77 -4.79 5.39
N GLY A 87 -11.77 -5.26 4.14
CA GLY A 87 -12.94 -5.19 3.25
C GLY A 87 -13.07 -3.86 2.51
N MET A 88 -14.26 -3.54 2.04
CA MET A 88 -14.52 -2.24 1.41
C MET A 88 -14.54 -1.11 2.45
N PRO A 89 -14.20 0.13 2.07
CA PRO A 89 -14.48 1.28 2.91
C PRO A 89 -15.97 1.28 3.31
N PRO A 90 -16.32 1.41 4.60
CA PRO A 90 -17.69 1.75 4.96
C PRO A 90 -18.05 3.07 4.28
N ALA A 91 -19.27 3.18 3.75
CA ALA A 91 -19.72 4.38 3.06
C ALA A 91 -19.53 5.61 3.96
N GLY A 92 -18.52 6.44 3.67
CA GLY A 92 -18.27 7.71 4.35
C GLY A 92 -17.12 7.77 5.37
N ASP A 93 -16.30 6.72 5.57
CA ASP A 93 -15.25 6.72 6.61
C ASP A 93 -13.85 6.39 6.05
N ASP A 94 -13.13 7.42 5.62
CA ASP A 94 -11.70 7.37 5.31
C ASP A 94 -10.84 7.79 6.53
N MET A 95 -11.46 8.25 7.62
CA MET A 95 -10.80 8.98 8.71
C MET A 95 -10.54 8.18 10.00
N LYS A 96 -10.87 6.88 10.06
CA LYS A 96 -10.77 6.08 11.31
C LYS A 96 -9.37 5.52 11.64
N TYR A 97 -8.37 5.75 10.79
CA TYR A 97 -7.01 5.18 10.96
C TYR A 97 -5.92 6.23 11.12
N THR A 98 -6.27 7.37 11.73
CA THR A 98 -5.28 8.29 12.31
C THR A 98 -5.01 7.81 13.74
N LYS A 99 -3.80 7.32 14.00
CA LYS A 99 -3.29 7.13 15.36
C LYS A 99 -2.14 8.10 15.58
#